data_AF-A0A1J5KTQ9-F1
#
_entry.id   AF-A0A1J5KTQ9-F1
#
_cell.length_a   1.000
_cell.length_b   1.000
_cell.length_c   1.000
_cell.angle_alpha   90.00
_cell.angle_beta   90.00
_cell.angle_gamma   90.00
#
_symmetry.space_group_name_H-M   'P 1'
#
loop_
_entity.id
_entity.type
_entity.pdbx_description
1 polymer ?
#
loop_
_entity_poly.entity_id
_entity_poly.type
_entity_poly.pdbx_seq_one_letter_code
_entity_poly.pdbx_strand_id
1 'polypeptide(L)'
;MKKKIALFAMMLACGFAANAQETKATATVQEVTANRTAADDLKSLDKLIKLDENQKSGLLGLFEYKHSELANTNLSQERKNILAQAIETKMRATLTSDQNAKLDKNPKLVSLITR
;
A
#
# COMPACT_ATOMS: atom_id res chain seq x y z
N MET A 1 9.03 14.44 -67.48
CA MET A 1 8.16 13.38 -68.06
C MET A 1 8.64 12.04 -67.50
N LYS A 2 7.91 11.18 -66.78
CA LYS A 2 6.51 11.08 -66.35
C LYS A 2 6.53 10.35 -65.00
N LYS A 3 5.73 10.85 -64.04
CA LYS A 3 4.91 10.15 -63.04
C LYS A 3 5.35 8.73 -62.63
N LYS A 4 5.56 8.50 -61.33
CA LYS A 4 4.62 7.71 -60.48
C LYS A 4 4.70 8.15 -59.03
N ILE A 5 3.54 8.56 -58.53
CA ILE A 5 3.18 8.70 -57.11
C ILE A 5 2.56 7.36 -56.71
N ALA A 6 3.00 6.81 -55.58
CA ALA A 6 2.28 5.83 -54.75
C ALA A 6 2.92 5.96 -53.36
N LEU A 7 2.41 6.81 -52.48
CA LEU A 7 1.28 6.57 -51.58
C LEU A 7 1.53 5.37 -50.63
N PHE A 8 1.96 5.72 -49.41
CA PHE A 8 1.35 5.32 -48.14
C PHE A 8 1.30 3.83 -47.75
N ALA A 9 2.13 3.47 -46.77
CA ALA A 9 1.74 2.68 -45.59
C ALA A 9 2.86 2.88 -44.54
N MET A 10 2.62 3.67 -43.50
CA MET A 10 2.15 3.18 -42.19
C MET A 10 3.29 2.43 -41.47
N MET A 11 4.09 3.16 -40.68
CA MET A 11 3.96 3.25 -39.21
C MET A 11 4.66 2.11 -38.45
N LEU A 12 5.27 2.52 -37.33
CA LEU A 12 5.63 1.73 -36.15
C LEU A 12 7.00 1.02 -36.15
N ALA A 13 8.00 1.74 -35.64
CA ALA A 13 8.67 1.33 -34.40
C ALA A 13 9.44 2.50 -33.80
N CYS A 14 8.80 3.25 -32.89
CA CYS A 14 9.53 4.04 -31.90
C CYS A 14 10.23 3.07 -30.95
N GLY A 15 11.49 2.78 -31.23
CA GLY A 15 12.41 2.15 -30.29
C GLY A 15 13.55 3.12 -29.97
N PHE A 16 13.24 4.28 -29.42
CA PHE A 16 14.29 5.17 -28.91
C PHE A 16 14.76 4.65 -27.55
N ALA A 17 15.97 4.09 -27.56
CA ALA A 17 16.83 4.00 -26.39
C ALA A 17 17.40 5.40 -26.08
N ALA A 18 17.22 5.86 -24.84
CA ALA A 18 17.88 7.01 -24.20
C ALA A 18 17.43 7.05 -22.72
N ASN A 19 18.24 7.24 -21.67
CA ASN A 19 19.67 7.42 -21.46
C ASN A 19 19.92 7.17 -19.95
N ALA A 20 21.12 6.71 -19.60
CA ALA A 20 21.64 6.77 -18.24
C ALA A 20 22.11 8.20 -17.93
N GLN A 21 21.82 8.74 -16.73
CA GLN A 21 22.76 9.49 -15.87
C GLN A 21 22.04 10.03 -14.62
N GLU A 22 22.70 9.86 -13.49
CA GLU A 22 22.28 10.18 -12.13
C GLU A 22 21.96 11.66 -11.90
N THR A 23 20.90 11.94 -11.13
CA THR A 23 20.86 13.12 -10.26
C THR A 23 19.90 12.88 -9.10
N LYS A 24 20.47 12.84 -7.89
CA LYS A 24 19.93 13.25 -6.59
C LYS A 24 18.41 13.05 -6.32
N ALA A 25 18.16 12.18 -5.34
CA ALA A 25 17.23 12.36 -4.23
C ALA A 25 15.97 13.20 -4.54
N THR A 26 14.90 12.52 -4.96
CA THR A 26 13.52 12.65 -4.45
C THR A 26 12.67 11.70 -5.30
N ALA A 27 12.67 10.42 -4.96
CA ALA A 27 11.59 9.52 -5.35
C ALA A 27 10.73 9.34 -4.10
N THR A 28 9.83 10.29 -3.85
CA THR A 28 8.39 10.14 -4.17
C THR A 28 7.88 8.79 -3.72
N VAL A 29 7.00 8.84 -2.73
CA VAL A 29 6.03 7.81 -2.34
C VAL A 29 5.53 7.09 -3.61
N GLN A 30 6.20 6.01 -4.00
CA GLN A 30 5.90 5.22 -5.18
C GLN A 30 5.44 3.86 -4.69
N GLU A 31 4.13 3.65 -4.80
CA GLU A 31 3.47 2.34 -4.90
C GLU A 31 3.96 1.25 -3.94
N VAL A 32 3.57 1.35 -2.67
CA VAL A 32 3.49 0.19 -1.77
C VAL A 32 2.03 -0.29 -1.72
N THR A 33 1.48 -0.64 -2.88
CA THR A 33 0.14 -1.25 -3.02
C THR A 33 0.18 -2.55 -3.84
N ALA A 34 1.34 -3.23 -3.83
CA ALA A 34 1.45 -4.61 -4.31
C ALA A 34 1.70 -5.53 -3.11
N ASN A 35 0.73 -6.42 -2.81
CA ASN A 35 0.84 -7.57 -1.91
C ASN A 35 1.43 -7.33 -0.50
N ARG A 36 0.88 -6.38 0.27
CA ARG A 36 1.20 -6.32 1.71
C ARG A 36 0.62 -7.54 2.41
N THR A 37 1.42 -8.16 3.26
CA THR A 37 0.97 -9.25 4.14
C THR A 37 0.61 -8.73 5.53
N ALA A 38 -0.07 -9.55 6.33
CA ALA A 38 -0.31 -9.26 7.74
C ALA A 38 1.00 -9.01 8.52
N ALA A 39 2.08 -9.73 8.17
CA ALA A 39 3.39 -9.54 8.76
C ALA A 39 4.02 -8.19 8.37
N ASP A 40 3.81 -7.71 7.15
CA ASP A 40 4.29 -6.38 6.72
C ASP A 40 3.57 -5.25 7.46
N ASP A 41 2.27 -5.41 7.71
CA ASP A 41 1.47 -4.47 8.50
C ASP A 41 1.96 -4.41 9.94
N LEU A 42 2.18 -5.57 10.55
CA LEU A 42 2.75 -5.65 11.90
C LEU A 42 4.16 -5.04 11.96
N LYS A 43 5.01 -5.35 10.98
CA LYS A 43 6.38 -4.83 10.92
C LYS A 43 6.39 -3.32 10.73
N SER A 44 5.50 -2.78 9.91
CA SER A 44 5.34 -1.34 9.73
C SER A 44 4.89 -0.65 11.02
N LEU A 45 4.00 -1.29 11.80
CA LEU A 45 3.55 -0.79 13.09
C LEU A 45 4.66 -0.87 14.17
N ASP A 46 5.33 -2.02 14.33
CA ASP A 46 6.40 -2.24 15.33
C ASP A 46 7.60 -1.30 15.12
N LYS A 47 7.88 -0.93 13.87
CA LYS A 47 8.92 0.06 13.53
C LYS A 47 8.60 1.45 14.07
N LEU A 48 7.33 1.84 14.12
CA LEU A 48 6.93 3.15 14.62
C LEU A 48 6.73 3.14 16.13
N ILE A 49 6.02 2.13 16.62
CA ILE A 49 5.69 1.96 18.03
C ILE A 49 6.17 0.59 18.45
N LYS A 50 7.22 0.54 19.28
CA LYS A 50 7.74 -0.75 19.72
C LYS A 50 6.62 -1.52 20.43
N LEU A 51 6.29 -2.68 19.90
CA LEU A 51 5.26 -3.58 20.41
C LEU A 51 5.91 -4.64 21.29
N ASP A 52 5.23 -5.01 22.37
CA ASP A 52 5.56 -6.22 23.12
C ASP A 52 5.05 -7.49 22.41
N GLU A 53 5.43 -8.66 22.89
CA GLU A 53 5.07 -9.93 22.26
C GLU A 53 3.56 -10.23 22.29
N ASN A 54 2.85 -9.79 23.33
CA ASN A 54 1.40 -9.98 23.42
C ASN A 54 0.69 -9.11 22.38
N GLN A 55 1.12 -7.85 22.26
CA GLN A 55 0.62 -6.92 21.25
C GLN A 55 0.91 -7.44 19.84
N LYS A 56 2.12 -7.95 19.58
CA LYS A 56 2.47 -8.52 18.27
C LYS A 56 1.57 -9.69 17.90
N SER A 57 1.36 -10.63 18.83
CA SER A 57 0.50 -11.79 18.60
C SER A 57 -0.95 -11.38 18.30
N GLY A 58 -1.52 -10.49 19.13
CA GLY A 58 -2.88 -10.01 18.93
C GLY A 58 -3.07 -9.21 17.64
N LEU A 59 -2.12 -8.35 17.30
CA LEU A 59 -2.17 -7.52 16.10
C LEU A 59 -1.89 -8.32 14.82
N LEU A 60 -1.04 -9.35 14.88
CA LEU A 60 -0.83 -10.26 13.76
C LEU A 60 -2.15 -10.92 13.36
N GLY A 61 -2.85 -11.53 14.32
CA GLY A 61 -4.14 -12.18 14.06
C GLY A 61 -5.20 -11.20 13.55
N LEU A 62 -5.19 -9.95 14.05
CA LEU A 62 -6.07 -8.90 13.55
C LEU A 62 -5.80 -8.56 12.08
N PHE A 63 -4.52 -8.48 11.67
CA PHE A 63 -4.15 -8.19 10.29
C PHE A 63 -4.36 -9.40 9.37
N GLU A 64 -4.15 -10.64 9.85
CA GLU A 64 -4.51 -11.85 9.11
C GLU A 64 -6.01 -11.90 8.82
N TYR A 65 -6.84 -11.61 9.82
CA TYR A 65 -8.29 -11.48 9.64
C TYR A 65 -8.64 -10.41 8.59
N LYS A 66 -8.04 -9.22 8.67
CA LYS A 66 -8.23 -8.16 7.67
C LYS A 66 -7.96 -8.69 6.25
N HIS A 67 -6.78 -9.27 6.02
CA HIS A 67 -6.37 -9.75 4.70
C HIS A 67 -7.26 -10.89 4.20
N SER A 68 -7.70 -11.79 5.09
CA SER A 68 -8.66 -12.84 4.77
C SER A 68 -10.01 -12.29 4.31
N GLU A 69 -10.56 -11.28 5.01
CA GLU A 69 -11.81 -10.64 4.63
C GLU A 69 -11.67 -9.85 3.32
N LEU A 70 -10.55 -9.17 3.11
CA LEU A 70 -10.28 -8.43 1.87
C LEU A 70 -10.03 -9.32 0.66
N ALA A 71 -9.64 -10.58 0.86
CA ALA A 71 -9.56 -11.58 -0.20
C ALA A 71 -10.94 -11.97 -0.77
N ASN A 72 -12.03 -11.67 -0.06
CA ASN A 72 -13.38 -11.86 -0.56
C ASN A 72 -13.71 -10.83 -1.66
N THR A 73 -13.75 -11.28 -2.91
CA THR A 73 -14.03 -10.44 -4.09
C THR A 73 -15.44 -9.85 -4.12
N ASN A 74 -16.36 -10.37 -3.32
CA ASN A 74 -17.75 -9.93 -3.26
C ASN A 74 -18.01 -8.89 -2.16
N LEU A 75 -16.96 -8.45 -1.45
CA LEU A 75 -17.09 -7.47 -0.38
C LEU A 75 -17.37 -6.07 -0.97
N SER A 76 -18.52 -5.49 -0.64
CA SER A 76 -18.89 -4.14 -1.08
C SER A 76 -17.94 -3.08 -0.50
N GLN A 77 -17.88 -1.90 -1.14
CA GLN A 77 -17.04 -0.81 -0.64
C GLN A 77 -17.45 -0.36 0.77
N GLU A 78 -18.76 -0.33 1.05
CA GLU A 78 -19.27 -0.03 2.39
C GLU A 78 -18.76 -1.03 3.43
N ARG A 79 -18.81 -2.33 3.11
CA ARG A 79 -18.30 -3.38 3.99
C ARG A 79 -16.79 -3.27 4.20
N LYS A 80 -16.02 -2.91 3.16
CA LYS A 80 -14.58 -2.61 3.28
C LYS A 80 -14.32 -1.44 4.22
N ASN A 81 -15.12 -0.38 4.13
CA ASN A 81 -14.99 0.78 5.02
C ASN A 81 -15.30 0.42 6.48
N ILE A 82 -16.35 -0.38 6.72
CA ILE A 82 -16.68 -0.90 8.05
C ILE A 82 -15.55 -1.78 8.59
N LEU A 83 -14.99 -2.67 7.75
CA LEU A 83 -13.84 -3.49 8.11
C LEU A 83 -12.66 -2.61 8.53
N ALA A 84 -12.30 -1.60 7.73
CA ALA A 84 -11.20 -0.69 8.04
C ALA A 84 -11.40 0.03 9.39
N GLN A 85 -12.61 0.51 9.69
CA GLN A 85 -12.94 1.12 10.98
C GLN A 85 -12.82 0.12 12.14
N ALA A 86 -13.27 -1.12 11.95
CA ALA A 86 -13.17 -2.17 12.96
C ALA A 86 -11.72 -2.56 13.23
N ILE A 87 -10.89 -2.70 12.18
CA ILE A 87 -9.45 -2.94 12.31
C ILE A 87 -8.78 -1.80 13.05
N GLU A 88 -9.06 -0.55 12.68
CA GLU A 88 -8.47 0.60 13.36
C GLU A 88 -8.85 0.64 14.85
N THR A 89 -10.13 0.45 15.16
CA THR A 89 -10.64 0.49 16.54
C THR A 89 -9.99 -0.60 17.39
N LYS A 90 -9.93 -1.84 16.88
CA LYS A 90 -9.32 -2.97 17.59
C LYS A 90 -7.81 -2.78 17.75
N MET A 91 -7.13 -2.31 16.72
CA MET A 91 -5.70 -1.99 16.78
C MET A 91 -5.44 -0.98 17.89
N ARG A 92 -6.18 0.14 17.92
CA ARG A 92 -6.03 1.19 18.94
C ARG A 92 -6.33 0.70 20.35
N ALA A 93 -7.28 -0.23 20.51
CA ALA A 93 -7.59 -0.84 21.80
C ALA A 93 -6.49 -1.76 22.32
N THR A 94 -5.65 -2.33 21.45
CA THR A 94 -4.49 -3.16 21.84
C THR A 94 -3.27 -2.32 22.27
N LEU A 95 -3.21 -1.06 21.85
CA LEU A 95 -2.10 -0.16 22.10
C LEU A 95 -2.27 0.61 23.41
N THR A 96 -1.16 0.96 24.04
CA THR A 96 -1.16 1.88 25.19
C THR A 96 -1.47 3.31 24.74
N SER A 97 -1.82 4.18 25.69
CA SER A 97 -2.05 5.61 25.42
C SER A 97 -0.86 6.27 24.71
N ASP A 98 0.37 6.01 25.18
CA ASP A 98 1.59 6.57 24.60
C ASP A 98 1.86 6.06 23.18
N GLN A 99 1.56 4.78 22.92
CA GLN A 99 1.67 4.19 21.59
C GLN A 99 0.62 4.79 20.65
N ASN A 100 -0.63 4.96 21.09
CA ASN A 100 -1.67 5.64 20.32
C ASN A 100 -1.28 7.10 19.99
N ALA A 101 -0.73 7.84 20.95
CA ALA A 101 -0.26 9.20 20.72
C ALA A 101 0.88 9.29 19.69
N LYS A 102 1.75 8.28 19.61
CA LYS A 102 2.79 8.18 18.55
C LYS A 102 2.17 7.81 17.20
N LEU A 103 1.18 6.95 17.20
CA LEU A 103 0.46 6.54 15.99
C LEU A 103 -0.35 7.69 15.37
N ASP A 104 -0.96 8.55 16.20
CA ASP A 104 -1.73 9.73 15.75
C ASP A 104 -0.88 10.76 15.00
N LYS A 105 0.43 10.79 15.28
CA LYS A 105 1.39 11.61 14.52
C LYS A 105 1.68 11.05 13.11
N ASN A 106 1.16 9.87 12.78
CA ASN A 106 1.42 9.14 11.54
C ASN A 106 0.12 8.65 10.87
N PRO A 107 -0.83 9.55 10.51
CA PRO A 107 -2.12 9.16 9.92
C PRO A 107 -1.98 8.40 8.59
N LYS A 108 -0.88 8.63 7.86
CA LYS A 108 -0.55 7.88 6.63
C LYS A 108 -0.32 6.40 6.92
N LEU A 109 0.33 6.07 8.03
CA LEU A 109 0.56 4.69 8.43
C LEU A 109 -0.75 4.00 8.83
N VAL A 110 -1.60 4.70 9.59
CA VAL A 110 -2.93 4.19 9.97
C VAL A 110 -3.73 3.84 8.72
N SER A 111 -3.83 4.78 7.77
CA SER A 111 -4.55 4.53 6.52
C SER A 111 -3.94 3.41 5.67
N LEU A 112 -2.62 3.20 5.72
CA LEU A 112 -1.95 2.13 4.97
C LEU A 112 -2.25 0.75 5.58
N ILE A 113 -2.33 0.67 6.91
CA ILE A 113 -2.52 -0.59 7.64
C ILE A 113 -4.00 -0.99 7.69
N THR A 114 -4.93 -0.04 7.68
CA THR A 114 -6.36 -0.33 7.86
C THR A 114 -7.14 -0.52 6.56
N ARG A 115 -6.61 -0.05 5.42
CA ARG A 115 -7.29 -0.10 4.12
C ARG A 115 -6.79 -1.24 3.22
#